data_AF-A0A395HPL7-F1
#
_entry.id   AF-A0A395HPL7-F1
#
_cell.length_a   1.000
_cell.length_b   1.000
_cell.length_c   1.000
_cell.angle_alpha   90.00
_cell.angle_beta   90.00
_cell.angle_gamma   90.00
#
_symmetry.space_group_name_H-M   'P 1'
#
loop_
_entity.id
_entity.type
_entity.pdbx_description
1 polymer ?
#
loop_
_entity_poly.entity_id
_entity_poly.type
_entity_poly.pdbx_seq_one_letter_code
_entity_poly.pdbx_strand_id
1 'polypeptide(L)'
;MPLINESHDSLPYIEAEPSTSARAAAERLITAELSADSQTTLHPSIPGCPEPQFSPLMQQEVDRKASGLPLTGGIDLSRYEAPEPPARASDGSPNLEEWRRTLQKAYTASSHLSMRHDNLALLEENGKNAWLIGNSQLEDILRGLEKELAETKEAAESVNKERKMAQEANKGELEGLEETWKRGVGAILEVELAAEGLRMQILEQRRQLAQQHAR
;
A
#
# COMPACT_ATOMS: atom_id res chain seq x y z
N MET A 1 34.30 16.25 -4.23
CA MET A 1 34.29 14.99 -3.48
C MET A 1 32.98 14.97 -2.71
N PRO A 2 31.96 14.21 -3.13
CA PRO A 2 30.75 14.10 -2.34
C PRO A 2 31.13 13.41 -1.02
N LEU A 3 30.70 14.00 0.11
CA LEU A 3 31.00 13.57 1.48
C LEU A 3 30.14 12.39 1.95
N ILE A 4 29.39 11.77 1.04
CA ILE A 4 28.50 10.64 1.34
C ILE A 4 29.12 9.41 0.69
N ASN A 5 29.80 8.62 1.50
CA ASN A 5 30.33 7.29 1.15
C ASN A 5 29.29 6.20 1.50
N GLU A 6 28.01 6.52 1.42
CA GLU A 6 26.93 5.58 1.69
C GLU A 6 26.67 4.78 0.42
N SER A 7 27.20 3.56 0.37
CA SER A 7 26.80 2.57 -0.62
C SER A 7 25.46 1.97 -0.17
N HIS A 8 24.37 2.37 -0.80
CA HIS A 8 23.05 1.74 -0.62
C HIS A 8 22.90 0.45 -1.42
N ASP A 9 24.01 -0.26 -1.68
CA ASP A 9 23.97 -1.46 -2.52
C ASP A 9 23.42 -2.63 -1.69
N SER A 10 22.42 -3.30 -2.23
CA SER A 10 21.84 -4.53 -1.67
C SER A 10 21.76 -5.52 -2.81
N LEU A 11 22.35 -6.70 -2.60
CA LEU A 11 22.60 -7.66 -3.66
C LEU A 11 21.82 -8.97 -3.41
N PRO A 12 20.46 -8.92 -3.38
CA PRO A 12 19.62 -10.03 -2.93
C PRO A 12 19.71 -11.30 -3.79
N TYR A 13 20.25 -11.23 -5.03
CA TYR A 13 20.42 -12.41 -5.87
C TYR A 13 21.72 -13.19 -5.58
N ILE A 14 22.70 -12.57 -4.93
CA ILE A 14 23.99 -13.21 -4.62
C ILE A 14 24.27 -13.27 -3.11
N GLU A 15 23.70 -12.36 -2.31
CA GLU A 15 23.76 -12.38 -0.85
C GLU A 15 22.81 -13.42 -0.27
N ALA A 16 23.23 -14.04 0.84
CA ALA A 16 22.36 -14.93 1.58
C ALA A 16 21.23 -14.14 2.28
N GLU A 17 20.03 -14.71 2.30
CA GLU A 17 18.92 -14.10 2.99
C GLU A 17 19.23 -13.94 4.50
N PRO A 18 19.07 -12.73 5.08
CA PRO A 18 19.42 -12.50 6.47
C PRO A 18 18.51 -13.35 7.38
N SER A 19 19.12 -13.99 8.38
CA SER A 19 18.42 -14.80 9.36
C SER A 19 17.42 -13.96 10.18
N THR A 20 16.44 -14.61 10.79
CA THR A 20 15.44 -13.95 11.64
C THR A 20 16.09 -13.14 12.78
N SER A 21 17.17 -13.66 13.39
CA SER A 21 17.92 -12.94 14.41
C SER A 21 18.66 -11.72 13.87
N ALA A 22 19.21 -11.81 12.66
CA ALA A 22 19.88 -10.68 12.00
C ALA A 22 18.87 -9.58 11.64
N ARG A 23 17.70 -9.95 11.12
CA ARG A 23 16.60 -9.01 10.86
C ARG A 23 16.14 -8.30 12.14
N ALA A 24 15.89 -9.05 13.21
CA ALA A 24 15.52 -8.47 14.50
C ALA A 24 16.63 -7.58 15.10
N ALA A 25 17.90 -7.86 14.84
CA ALA A 25 19.00 -6.98 15.22
C ALA A 25 19.00 -5.68 14.40
N ALA A 26 18.81 -5.77 13.07
CA ALA A 26 18.70 -4.61 12.20
C ALA A 26 17.50 -3.73 12.56
N GLU A 27 16.33 -4.31 12.81
CA GLU A 27 15.12 -3.59 13.26
C GLU A 27 15.34 -2.84 14.57
N ARG A 28 16.06 -3.43 15.53
CA ARG A 28 16.41 -2.75 16.79
C ARG A 28 17.32 -1.54 16.55
N LEU A 29 18.30 -1.65 15.66
CA LEU A 29 19.18 -0.53 15.31
C LEU A 29 18.40 0.57 14.59
N ILE A 30 17.55 0.22 13.63
CA ILE A 30 16.65 1.18 12.96
C ILE A 30 15.79 1.90 13.98
N THR A 31 15.17 1.15 14.90
CA THR A 31 14.30 1.73 15.94
C THR A 31 15.05 2.65 16.90
N ALA A 32 16.32 2.37 17.18
CA ALA A 32 17.15 3.23 18.02
C ALA A 32 17.50 4.58 17.36
N GLU A 33 17.59 4.62 16.03
CA GLU A 33 17.85 5.84 15.26
C GLU A 33 16.57 6.63 14.94
N LEU A 34 15.40 6.01 15.04
CA LEU A 34 14.12 6.69 14.88
C LEU A 34 13.87 7.67 16.04
N SER A 35 13.34 8.85 15.71
CA SER A 35 12.87 9.78 16.74
C SER A 35 11.69 9.19 17.52
N ALA A 36 11.55 9.56 18.79
CA ALA A 36 10.43 9.12 19.62
C ALA A 36 9.06 9.49 19.00
N ASP A 37 9.01 10.58 18.25
CA ASP A 37 7.81 11.09 17.61
C ASP A 37 7.59 10.55 16.19
N SER A 38 8.47 9.67 15.68
CA SER A 38 8.39 9.12 14.32
C SER A 38 7.07 8.40 14.00
N GLN A 39 6.38 7.88 15.02
CA GLN A 39 5.09 7.21 14.85
C GLN A 39 3.90 8.16 14.79
N THR A 40 4.03 9.38 15.32
CA THR A 40 2.94 10.35 15.44
C THR A 40 3.08 11.51 14.48
N THR A 41 4.31 11.85 14.10
CA THR A 41 4.62 13.00 13.26
C THR A 41 5.01 12.55 11.86
N LEU A 42 4.31 13.10 10.86
CA LEU A 42 4.65 12.84 9.46
C LEU A 42 6.02 13.46 9.12
N HIS A 43 6.76 12.79 8.25
CA HIS A 43 8.04 13.29 7.74
C HIS A 43 7.85 14.67 7.07
N PRO A 44 8.73 15.66 7.26
CA PRO A 44 8.57 17.02 6.72
C PRO A 44 8.46 17.09 5.19
N SER A 45 8.97 16.09 4.47
CA SER A 45 8.80 15.98 3.01
C SER A 45 7.40 15.52 2.57
N ILE A 46 6.57 15.03 3.49
CA ILE A 46 5.19 14.68 3.19
C ILE A 46 4.39 15.98 3.28
N PRO A 47 3.78 16.45 2.17
CA PRO A 47 2.96 17.64 2.22
C PRO A 47 1.80 17.43 3.19
N GLY A 48 1.43 18.49 3.92
CA GLY A 48 0.25 18.47 4.79
C GLY A 48 -0.99 18.06 4.01
N CYS A 49 -1.87 17.28 4.63
CA CYS A 49 -3.13 16.90 4.01
C CYS A 49 -3.96 18.17 3.75
N PRO A 50 -4.43 18.42 2.51
CA PRO A 50 -5.27 19.57 2.24
C PRO A 50 -6.58 19.43 3.00
N GLU A 51 -7.05 20.53 3.60
CA GLU A 51 -8.37 20.54 4.23
C GLU A 51 -9.45 20.36 3.17
N PRO A 52 -10.35 19.36 3.32
CA PRO A 52 -11.39 19.14 2.33
C PRO A 52 -12.41 20.28 2.39
N GLN A 53 -12.68 20.90 1.25
CA GLN A 53 -13.74 21.90 1.12
C GLN A 53 -15.03 21.22 0.70
N PHE A 54 -15.91 20.97 1.67
CA PHE A 54 -17.22 20.37 1.42
C PHE A 54 -18.27 21.45 1.17
N SER A 55 -19.26 21.13 0.33
CA SER A 55 -20.48 21.94 0.25
C SER A 55 -21.25 21.88 1.58
N PRO A 56 -22.10 22.86 1.89
CA PRO A 56 -22.87 22.86 3.15
C PRO A 56 -23.69 21.58 3.37
N LEU A 57 -24.26 21.00 2.31
CA LEU A 57 -25.01 19.75 2.36
C LEU A 57 -24.11 18.55 2.71
N MET A 58 -22.91 18.50 2.14
CA MET A 58 -21.94 17.45 2.44
C MET A 58 -21.42 17.58 3.87
N GLN A 59 -21.13 18.80 4.32
CA GLN A 59 -20.68 19.05 5.69
C GLN A 59 -21.74 18.61 6.71
N GLN A 60 -23.01 18.93 6.48
CA GLN A 60 -24.12 18.48 7.32
C GLN A 60 -24.17 16.94 7.45
N GLU A 61 -23.97 16.21 6.35
CA GLU A 61 -23.94 14.74 6.38
C GLU A 61 -22.71 14.17 7.06
N VAL A 62 -21.55 14.82 6.90
CA VAL A 62 -20.31 14.48 7.63
C VAL A 62 -20.52 14.66 9.13
N ASP A 63 -21.07 15.80 9.56
CA ASP A 63 -21.33 16.11 10.97
C ASP A 63 -22.37 15.16 11.58
N ARG A 64 -23.43 14.82 10.82
CA ARG A 64 -24.44 13.83 11.22
C ARG A 64 -23.81 12.46 11.46
N LYS A 65 -22.96 11.99 10.53
CA LYS A 65 -22.23 10.72 10.67
C LYS A 65 -21.24 10.75 11.83
N ALA A 66 -20.49 11.84 11.99
CA ALA A 66 -19.56 12.02 13.11
C ALA A 66 -20.28 11.96 14.46
N SER A 67 -21.52 12.44 14.52
CA SER A 67 -22.39 12.37 15.69
C SER A 67 -23.10 11.02 15.87
N GLY A 68 -22.85 10.03 15.00
CA GLY A 68 -23.45 8.70 15.07
C GLY A 68 -24.96 8.65 14.85
N LEU A 69 -25.56 9.70 14.29
CA LEU A 69 -27.00 9.78 14.08
C LEU A 69 -27.42 8.89 12.89
N PRO A 70 -28.61 8.26 12.92
CA PRO A 70 -29.13 7.53 11.77
C PRO A 70 -29.44 8.48 10.60
N LEU A 71 -29.55 7.93 9.39
CA LEU A 71 -30.00 8.72 8.24
C LEU A 71 -31.51 9.01 8.41
N THR A 72 -31.87 10.28 8.51
CA THR A 72 -33.26 10.72 8.66
C THR A 72 -33.69 11.47 7.41
N GLY A 73 -34.85 11.13 6.83
CA GLY A 73 -35.41 11.86 5.69
C GLY A 73 -34.95 11.38 4.32
N GLY A 74 -35.06 10.07 4.06
CA GLY A 74 -34.90 9.51 2.72
C GLY A 74 -36.13 9.74 1.82
N ILE A 75 -36.12 9.10 0.65
CA ILE A 75 -37.28 9.09 -0.26
C ILE A 75 -38.44 8.36 0.44
N ASP A 76 -39.54 9.09 0.66
CA ASP A 76 -40.78 8.53 1.20
C ASP A 76 -41.49 7.70 0.12
N LEU A 77 -41.41 6.37 0.24
CA LEU A 77 -42.04 5.44 -0.70
C LEU A 77 -43.56 5.36 -0.53
N SER A 78 -44.10 5.71 0.65
CA SER A 78 -45.54 5.66 0.93
C SER A 78 -46.36 6.64 0.06
N ARG A 79 -45.68 7.63 -0.54
CA ARG A 79 -46.27 8.57 -1.50
C ARG A 79 -46.76 7.89 -2.79
N TYR A 80 -46.12 6.78 -3.17
CA TYR A 80 -46.37 6.09 -4.44
C TYR A 80 -47.23 4.84 -4.28
N GLU A 81 -47.57 4.49 -3.04
CA GLU A 81 -48.49 3.39 -2.75
C GLU A 81 -49.93 3.78 -3.10
N ALA A 82 -50.75 2.77 -3.43
CA ALA A 82 -52.16 2.99 -3.69
C ALA A 82 -52.85 3.46 -2.40
N PRO A 83 -53.50 4.63 -2.38
CA PRO A 83 -54.13 5.13 -1.17
C PRO A 83 -55.46 4.41 -0.90
N GLU A 84 -55.69 4.03 0.36
CA GLU A 84 -56.98 3.51 0.82
C GLU A 84 -58.01 4.66 0.96
N PRO A 85 -59.31 4.39 0.72
CA PRO A 85 -60.35 5.38 0.90
C PRO A 85 -60.45 5.80 2.38
N PRO A 86 -60.57 7.11 2.69
CA PRO A 86 -60.78 7.59 4.05
C PRO A 86 -61.97 6.92 4.74
N ALA A 87 -61.83 6.61 6.03
CA ALA A 87 -62.93 6.10 6.82
C ALA A 87 -64.06 7.15 6.93
N ARG A 88 -65.32 6.71 6.94
CA ARG A 88 -66.44 7.60 7.22
C ARG A 88 -66.44 7.95 8.70
N ALA A 89 -66.67 9.22 9.03
CA ALA A 89 -66.86 9.64 10.42
C ALA A 89 -68.10 8.95 11.01
N SER A 90 -68.13 8.81 12.34
CA SER A 90 -69.21 8.15 13.10
C SER A 90 -70.57 8.83 12.95
N ASP A 91 -70.60 10.09 12.48
CA ASP A 91 -71.81 10.86 12.15
C ASP A 91 -72.23 10.72 10.67
N GLY A 92 -71.52 9.92 9.88
CA GLY A 92 -71.77 9.71 8.46
C GLY A 92 -71.31 10.85 7.55
N SER A 93 -70.71 11.92 8.09
CA SER A 93 -70.22 13.05 7.31
C SER A 93 -68.84 12.74 6.66
N PRO A 94 -68.61 13.13 5.40
CA PRO A 94 -67.32 12.93 4.75
C PRO A 94 -66.31 13.99 5.21
N ASN A 95 -65.14 13.55 5.67
CA ASN A 95 -64.01 14.44 5.95
C ASN A 95 -63.38 14.94 4.64
N LEU A 96 -63.87 16.07 4.13
CA LEU A 96 -63.48 16.62 2.82
C LEU A 96 -61.97 16.83 2.66
N GLU A 97 -61.27 17.20 3.73
CA GLU A 97 -59.84 17.48 3.66
C GLU A 97 -59.01 16.20 3.53
N GLU A 98 -59.41 15.14 4.23
CA GLU A 98 -58.79 13.82 4.12
C GLU A 98 -59.03 13.21 2.73
N TRP A 99 -60.24 13.36 2.18
CA TRP A 99 -60.56 12.98 0.81
C TRP A 99 -59.73 13.73 -0.23
N ARG A 100 -59.50 15.05 -0.05
CA ARG A 100 -58.61 15.83 -0.94
C ARG A 100 -57.18 15.32 -0.90
N ARG A 101 -56.65 15.03 0.29
CA ARG A 101 -55.29 14.50 0.47
C ARG A 101 -55.13 13.11 -0.15
N THR A 102 -56.11 12.23 0.03
CA THR A 102 -56.14 10.90 -0.60
C THR A 102 -56.20 11.02 -2.13
N LEU A 103 -57.01 11.94 -2.66
CA LEU A 103 -57.09 12.18 -4.10
C LEU A 103 -55.76 12.68 -4.68
N GLN A 104 -55.07 13.61 -4.01
CA GLN A 104 -53.74 14.08 -4.42
C GLN A 104 -52.70 12.95 -4.44
N LYS A 105 -52.73 12.06 -3.43
CA LYS A 105 -51.89 10.85 -3.41
C LYS A 105 -52.24 9.91 -4.56
N ALA A 106 -53.52 9.70 -4.84
CA ALA A 106 -53.98 8.85 -5.94
C ALA A 106 -53.51 9.38 -7.30
N TYR A 107 -53.59 10.69 -7.54
CA TYR A 107 -53.04 11.31 -8.75
C TYR A 107 -51.53 11.12 -8.87
N THR A 108 -50.80 11.28 -7.75
CA THR A 108 -49.35 11.07 -7.72
C THR A 108 -48.98 9.63 -8.05
N ALA A 109 -49.64 8.66 -7.42
CA ALA A 109 -49.42 7.24 -7.67
C ALA A 109 -49.79 6.85 -9.12
N SER A 110 -50.92 7.35 -9.63
CA SER A 110 -51.35 7.11 -11.02
C SER A 110 -50.34 7.66 -12.03
N SER A 111 -49.87 8.90 -11.84
CA SER A 111 -48.87 9.51 -12.73
C SER A 111 -47.55 8.74 -12.72
N HIS A 112 -47.09 8.31 -11.53
CA HIS A 112 -45.90 7.48 -11.40
C HIS A 112 -46.06 6.13 -12.13
N LEU A 113 -47.22 5.48 -12.01
CA LEU A 113 -47.49 4.22 -12.71
C LEU A 113 -47.53 4.39 -14.23
N SER A 114 -48.11 5.49 -14.74
CA SER A 114 -48.07 5.81 -16.17
C SER A 114 -46.62 5.98 -16.66
N MET A 115 -45.80 6.79 -15.98
CA MET A 115 -44.38 6.95 -16.33
C MET A 115 -43.61 5.63 -16.23
N ARG A 116 -43.91 4.81 -15.21
CA ARG A 116 -43.29 3.49 -15.05
C ARG A 116 -43.64 2.57 -16.21
N HIS A 117 -44.88 2.61 -16.69
CA HIS A 117 -45.29 1.83 -17.86
C HIS A 117 -44.50 2.25 -19.11
N ASP A 118 -44.39 3.56 -19.37
CA ASP A 118 -43.60 4.09 -20.49
C ASP A 118 -42.12 3.68 -20.38
N ASN A 119 -41.53 3.78 -19.18
CA ASN A 119 -40.15 3.37 -18.93
C ASN A 119 -39.95 1.87 -19.14
N LEU A 120 -40.92 1.04 -18.75
CA LEU A 120 -40.86 -0.41 -18.98
C LEU A 120 -41.00 -0.75 -20.46
N ALA A 121 -41.84 -0.03 -21.21
CA ALA A 121 -41.93 -0.19 -22.66
C ALA A 121 -40.61 0.16 -23.34
N LEU A 122 -39.97 1.27 -22.94
CA LEU A 122 -38.63 1.64 -23.43
C LEU A 122 -37.57 0.60 -23.07
N LEU A 123 -37.63 0.03 -21.87
CA LEU A 123 -36.72 -1.02 -21.42
C LEU A 123 -36.95 -2.34 -22.18
N GLU A 124 -38.19 -2.69 -22.48
CA GLU A 124 -38.53 -3.87 -23.28
C GLU A 124 -38.00 -3.74 -24.72
N GLU A 125 -38.15 -2.56 -25.32
CA GLU A 125 -37.69 -2.27 -26.67
C GLU A 125 -36.14 -2.19 -26.76
N ASN A 126 -35.50 -1.47 -25.84
CA ASN A 126 -34.08 -1.09 -25.97
C ASN A 126 -33.15 -1.78 -24.96
N GLY A 127 -33.69 -2.35 -23.89
CA GLY A 127 -32.90 -2.84 -22.76
C GLY A 127 -31.93 -3.95 -23.12
N LYS A 128 -32.35 -4.91 -23.95
CA LYS A 128 -31.46 -5.99 -24.42
C LYS A 128 -30.26 -5.44 -25.19
N ASN A 129 -30.49 -4.51 -26.12
CA ASN A 129 -29.43 -3.93 -26.94
C ASN A 129 -28.50 -3.07 -26.09
N ALA A 130 -29.05 -2.23 -25.21
CA ALA A 130 -28.26 -1.43 -24.27
C ALA A 130 -27.38 -2.30 -23.37
N TRP A 131 -27.91 -3.42 -22.86
CA TRP A 131 -27.16 -4.36 -22.04
C TRP A 131 -26.02 -5.03 -22.81
N LEU A 132 -26.26 -5.47 -24.06
CA LEU A 132 -25.22 -6.08 -24.89
C LEU A 132 -24.08 -5.08 -25.22
N ILE A 133 -24.42 -3.83 -25.51
CA ILE A 133 -23.42 -2.77 -25.71
C ILE A 133 -22.62 -2.53 -24.43
N GLY A 134 -23.30 -2.43 -23.28
CA GLY A 134 -22.63 -2.30 -21.99
C GLY A 134 -21.68 -3.46 -21.70
N ASN A 135 -22.10 -4.70 -22.00
CA ASN A 135 -21.24 -5.87 -21.84
C ASN A 135 -20.01 -5.82 -22.78
N SER A 136 -20.19 -5.45 -24.05
CA SER A 136 -19.07 -5.24 -24.99
C SER A 136 -18.07 -4.19 -24.47
N GLN A 137 -18.57 -3.07 -23.93
CA GLN A 137 -17.71 -2.03 -23.37
C GLN A 137 -16.93 -2.53 -22.15
N LEU A 138 -17.58 -3.31 -21.28
CA LEU A 138 -16.90 -3.93 -20.13
C LEU A 138 -15.85 -4.95 -20.56
N GLU A 139 -16.12 -5.73 -21.60
CA GLU A 139 -15.14 -6.66 -22.19
C GLU A 139 -13.95 -5.92 -22.83
N ASP A 140 -14.16 -4.76 -23.45
CA ASP A 140 -13.09 -3.91 -23.97
C ASP A 140 -12.22 -3.33 -22.84
N ILE A 141 -12.86 -2.84 -21.76
CA ILE A 141 -12.15 -2.35 -20.57
C ILE A 141 -11.33 -3.48 -19.93
N LEU A 142 -11.92 -4.65 -19.76
CA LEU A 142 -11.24 -5.82 -19.20
C LEU A 142 -10.00 -6.18 -20.03
N ARG A 143 -10.15 -6.28 -21.36
CA ARG A 143 -9.03 -6.57 -22.27
C ARG A 143 -7.93 -5.52 -22.19
N GLY A 144 -8.30 -4.24 -22.04
CA GLY A 144 -7.33 -3.15 -21.82
C GLY A 144 -6.53 -3.36 -20.53
N LEU A 145 -7.21 -3.61 -19.42
CA LEU A 145 -6.58 -3.83 -18.11
C LEU A 145 -5.70 -5.10 -18.10
N GLU A 146 -6.16 -6.19 -18.72
CA GLU A 146 -5.38 -7.42 -18.84
C GLU A 146 -4.10 -7.22 -19.65
N LYS A 147 -4.18 -6.43 -20.72
CA LYS A 147 -3.02 -6.04 -21.52
C LYS A 147 -2.02 -5.21 -20.71
N GLU A 148 -2.49 -4.16 -20.03
CA GLU A 148 -1.64 -3.33 -19.17
C GLU A 148 -1.00 -4.16 -18.05
N LEU A 149 -1.72 -5.10 -17.46
CA LEU A 149 -1.19 -6.03 -16.46
C LEU A 149 -0.09 -6.93 -17.04
N ALA A 150 -0.27 -7.44 -18.26
CA ALA A 150 0.73 -8.28 -18.92
C ALA A 150 2.00 -7.48 -19.23
N GLU A 151 1.86 -6.28 -19.80
CA GLU A 151 2.97 -5.38 -20.13
C GLU A 151 3.75 -4.95 -18.88
N THR A 152 3.05 -4.61 -17.79
CA THR A 152 3.70 -4.23 -16.53
C THR A 152 4.42 -5.39 -15.86
N LYS A 153 3.87 -6.61 -15.92
CA LYS A 153 4.55 -7.82 -15.45
C LYS A 153 5.81 -8.11 -16.26
N GLU A 154 5.74 -8.05 -17.58
CA GLU A 154 6.89 -8.27 -18.46
C GLU A 154 7.99 -7.23 -18.19
N ALA A 155 7.63 -5.95 -18.03
CA ALA A 155 8.57 -4.90 -17.66
C ALA A 155 9.24 -5.17 -16.31
N ALA A 156 8.47 -5.57 -15.29
CA ALA A 156 9.01 -5.91 -13.97
C ALA A 156 9.93 -7.14 -14.02
N GLU A 157 9.58 -8.17 -14.78
CA GLU A 157 10.40 -9.36 -14.99
C GLU A 157 11.70 -9.04 -15.74
N SER A 158 11.65 -8.18 -16.76
CA SER A 158 12.82 -7.72 -17.50
C SER A 158 13.81 -7.02 -16.57
N VAL A 159 13.33 -6.07 -15.76
CA VAL A 159 14.17 -5.36 -14.77
C VAL A 159 14.77 -6.32 -13.75
N ASN A 160 13.98 -7.28 -13.24
CA ASN A 160 14.49 -8.27 -12.30
C ASN A 160 15.53 -9.20 -12.94
N LYS A 161 15.35 -9.58 -14.20
CA LYS A 161 16.32 -10.39 -14.96
C LYS A 161 17.62 -9.62 -15.18
N GLU A 162 17.53 -8.36 -15.61
CA GLU A 162 18.70 -7.48 -15.77
C GLU A 162 19.45 -7.31 -14.45
N ARG A 163 18.73 -7.04 -13.35
CA ARG A 163 19.32 -6.94 -12.01
C ARG A 163 20.02 -8.23 -11.60
N LYS A 164 19.38 -9.37 -11.82
CA LYS A 164 19.96 -10.69 -11.51
C LYS A 164 21.25 -10.93 -12.29
N MET A 165 21.24 -10.71 -13.61
CA MET A 165 22.42 -10.89 -14.46
C MET A 165 23.58 -9.99 -14.03
N ALA A 166 23.29 -8.72 -13.69
CA ALA A 166 24.31 -7.79 -13.22
C ALA A 166 24.95 -8.24 -11.90
N GLN A 167 24.15 -8.72 -10.95
CA GLN A 167 24.66 -9.21 -9.66
C GLN A 167 25.46 -10.51 -9.82
N GLU A 168 24.94 -11.47 -10.59
CA GLU A 168 25.63 -12.73 -10.84
C GLU A 168 26.95 -12.54 -11.60
N ALA A 169 27.02 -11.59 -12.54
CA ALA A 169 28.25 -11.28 -13.28
C ALA A 169 29.37 -10.72 -12.37
N ASN A 170 29.01 -9.94 -11.35
CA ASN A 170 29.97 -9.34 -10.41
C ASN A 170 30.29 -10.23 -9.21
N LYS A 171 29.56 -11.34 -9.03
CA LYS A 171 29.73 -12.26 -7.89
C LYS A 171 31.17 -12.78 -7.76
N GLY A 172 31.75 -13.25 -8.86
CA GLY A 172 33.10 -13.81 -8.85
C GLY A 172 34.18 -12.78 -8.54
N GLU A 173 33.97 -11.52 -8.91
CA GLU A 173 34.87 -10.42 -8.54
C GLU A 173 34.82 -10.16 -7.04
N LEU A 174 33.62 -10.11 -6.44
CA LEU A 174 33.44 -9.94 -5.00
C LEU A 174 34.11 -11.06 -4.20
N GLU A 175 33.87 -12.32 -4.59
CA GLU A 175 34.51 -13.49 -3.95
C GLU A 175 36.05 -13.43 -4.10
N GLY A 176 36.55 -13.04 -5.28
CA GLY A 176 37.98 -12.89 -5.53
C GLY A 176 38.63 -11.78 -4.70
N LEU A 177 37.95 -10.64 -4.54
CA LEU A 177 38.39 -9.54 -3.69
C LEU A 177 38.40 -9.94 -2.21
N GLU A 178 37.36 -10.65 -1.74
CA GLU A 178 37.29 -11.14 -0.37
C GLU A 178 38.43 -12.12 -0.06
N GLU A 179 38.69 -13.10 -0.93
CA GLU A 179 39.76 -14.06 -0.74
C GLU A 179 41.15 -13.44 -0.83
N THR A 180 41.34 -12.48 -1.75
CA THR A 180 42.60 -11.73 -1.86
C THR A 180 42.84 -10.90 -0.59
N TRP A 181 41.80 -10.27 -0.05
CA TRP A 181 41.87 -9.53 1.20
C TRP A 181 42.21 -10.45 2.38
N LYS A 182 41.51 -11.59 2.56
CA LYS A 182 41.80 -12.57 3.62
C LYS A 182 43.26 -13.05 3.56
N ARG A 183 43.74 -13.40 2.35
CA ARG A 183 45.12 -13.84 2.14
C ARG A 183 46.13 -12.73 2.46
N GLY A 184 45.86 -11.50 2.03
CA GLY A 184 46.72 -10.35 2.31
C GLY A 184 46.88 -10.09 3.80
N VAL A 185 45.76 -10.08 4.54
CA VAL A 185 45.78 -9.91 6.00
C VAL A 185 46.48 -11.09 6.68
N GLY A 186 46.18 -12.33 6.26
CA GLY A 186 46.83 -13.53 6.78
C GLY A 186 48.35 -13.50 6.61
N ALA A 187 48.84 -13.15 5.41
CA ALA A 187 50.27 -13.06 5.13
C ALA A 187 50.97 -12.00 6.00
N ILE A 188 50.33 -10.85 6.24
CA ILE A 188 50.89 -9.82 7.14
C ILE A 188 50.99 -10.37 8.57
N LEU A 189 49.95 -11.04 9.07
CA LEU A 189 49.96 -11.64 10.41
C LEU A 189 51.04 -12.73 10.55
N GLU A 190 51.24 -13.57 9.53
CA GLU A 190 52.30 -14.59 9.52
C GLU A 190 53.70 -13.95 9.58
N VAL A 191 53.93 -12.87 8.83
CA VAL A 191 55.21 -12.14 8.86
C VAL A 191 55.46 -11.50 10.21
N GLU A 192 54.45 -10.85 10.81
CA GLU A 192 54.56 -10.25 12.15
C GLU A 192 54.85 -11.32 13.21
N LEU A 193 54.16 -12.46 13.15
CA LEU A 193 54.41 -13.58 14.06
C LEU A 193 55.83 -14.15 13.91
N ALA A 194 56.30 -14.33 12.67
CA ALA A 194 57.66 -14.79 12.41
C ALA A 194 58.72 -13.78 12.88
N ALA A 195 58.47 -12.48 12.68
CA ALA A 195 59.35 -11.42 13.13
C ALA A 195 59.47 -11.38 14.67
N GLU A 196 58.35 -11.48 15.39
CA GLU A 196 58.35 -11.56 16.86
C GLU A 196 58.98 -12.87 17.36
N GLY A 197 58.72 -14.00 16.69
CA GLY A 197 59.39 -15.28 16.98
C GLY A 197 60.91 -15.17 16.86
N LEU A 198 61.41 -14.56 15.78
CA LEU A 198 62.83 -14.31 15.57
C LEU A 198 63.40 -13.35 16.63
N ARG A 199 62.66 -12.30 16.99
CA ARG A 199 63.04 -11.35 18.03
C ARG A 199 63.25 -12.05 19.38
N MET A 200 62.36 -12.96 19.75
CA MET A 200 62.47 -13.76 20.98
C MET A 200 63.69 -14.68 20.97
N GLN A 201 63.97 -15.33 19.84
CA GLN A 201 65.18 -16.16 19.67
C GLN A 201 66.47 -15.32 19.81
N ILE A 202 66.51 -14.12 19.23
CA ILE A 202 67.66 -13.20 19.37
C ILE A 202 67.87 -12.80 20.83
N LEU A 203 66.78 -12.49 21.56
CA LEU A 203 66.86 -12.13 22.98
C LEU A 203 67.39 -13.30 23.82
N GLU A 204 66.95 -14.52 23.53
CA GLU A 204 67.38 -15.72 24.24
C GLU A 204 68.87 -16.02 23.98
N GLN A 205 69.32 -15.94 22.72
CA GLN A 205 70.75 -16.09 22.40
C GLN A 205 71.60 -15.01 23.08
N ARG A 206 71.14 -13.76 23.14
CA ARG A 206 71.86 -12.69 23.86
C ARG A 206 71.98 -12.98 25.35
N ARG A 207 70.94 -13.54 25.99
CA ARG A 207 71.01 -13.98 27.40
C ARG A 207 72.03 -15.09 27.60
N GLN A 208 72.05 -16.09 26.72
CA GLN A 208 73.01 -17.20 26.80
C GLN A 208 74.46 -16.71 26.65
N LEU A 209 74.73 -15.83 25.68
CA LEU A 209 76.06 -15.24 25.51
C LEU A 209 76.48 -14.40 26.72
N ALA A 210 75.57 -13.61 27.31
CA ALA A 210 75.85 -12.85 28.52
C ALA A 210 76.18 -13.77 29.72
N GLN A 211 75.51 -14.91 29.85
CA GLN A 211 75.81 -15.90 30.89
C GLN A 211 77.14 -16.62 30.67
N GLN A 212 77.54 -16.85 29.42
CA GLN A 212 78.84 -17.43 29.09
C GLN A 212 80.00 -16.45 29.35
N HIS A 213 79.81 -15.16 29.08
CA HIS A 213 80.80 -14.12 29.38
C HIS A 213 80.92 -13.75 30.86
N ALA A 214 79.94 -14.12 31.70
CA ALA A 214 79.95 -13.90 33.14
C ALA A 214 80.58 -15.05 33.95
N ARG A 215 81.02 -16.14 33.29
CA ARG A 215 81.83 -17.23 33.86
C ARG A 215 83.30 -17.05 33.50
#